data_AF-G9ZEC5-F1
#
_entry.id   AF-G9ZEC5-F1
#
_cell.length_a   1.000
_cell.length_b   1.000
_cell.length_c   1.000
_cell.angle_alpha   90.00
_cell.angle_beta   90.00
_cell.angle_gamma   90.00
#
_symmetry.space_group_name_H-M   'P 1'
#
loop_
_entity.id
_entity.type
_entity.pdbx_description
1 polymer ?
#
loop_
_entity_poly.entity_id
_entity_poly.type
_entity_poly.pdbx_seq_one_letter_code
_entity_poly.pdbx_strand_id
1 'polypeptide(L)'
;MVLYDAISKRALSVLEVKNETIERYRQEVAALQERGVVIQSIICDGRSGLLQALPGILVQMCRFHQIKIIVRYLSKKPKSEAERELRALALTLTGSTKDRFTANLHDWLMWYEVFLSERSVNRETGRLHYTIRSCAAPAIA
;
A
#
# COMPACT_ATOMS: atom_id res chain seq x y z
N MET A 1 2.42 -5.95 -19.40
CA MET A 1 3.19 -4.93 -18.69
C MET A 1 3.20 -3.64 -19.50
N VAL A 2 2.88 -2.51 -18.87
CA VAL A 2 2.87 -1.19 -19.52
C VAL A 2 3.72 -0.24 -18.69
N LEU A 3 4.62 0.49 -19.34
CA LEU A 3 5.32 1.62 -18.75
C LEU A 3 4.75 2.89 -19.37
N TYR A 4 4.23 3.77 -18.52
CA TYR A 4 3.47 4.93 -18.93
C TYR A 4 4.10 6.19 -18.35
N ASP A 5 4.29 7.20 -19.20
CA ASP A 5 4.74 8.51 -18.76
C ASP A 5 3.54 9.32 -18.24
N ALA A 6 3.56 9.58 -16.94
CA ALA A 6 2.53 10.36 -16.28
C ALA A 6 2.52 11.84 -16.71
N ILE A 7 3.62 12.38 -17.26
CA ILE A 7 3.75 13.77 -17.69
C ILE A 7 3.20 13.93 -19.11
N SER A 8 3.80 13.24 -20.09
CA SER A 8 3.37 13.35 -21.50
C SER A 8 2.07 12.60 -21.81
N LYS A 9 1.56 11.79 -20.87
CA LYS A 9 0.36 10.96 -21.02
C LYS A 9 0.48 9.90 -22.13
N ARG A 10 1.69 9.38 -22.36
CA ARG A 10 1.97 8.38 -23.40
C ARG A 10 2.50 7.08 -22.83
N ALA A 11 2.16 5.97 -23.48
CA ALA A 11 2.83 4.71 -23.21
C ALA A 11 4.25 4.76 -23.78
N LEU A 12 5.25 4.46 -22.94
CA LEU A 12 6.66 4.36 -23.31
C LEU A 12 7.05 2.94 -23.75
N SER A 13 6.34 1.94 -23.22
CA SER A 13 6.46 0.52 -23.59
C SER A 13 5.15 -0.21 -23.30
N VAL A 14 4.76 -1.11 -24.20
CA VAL A 14 3.60 -2.00 -24.07
C VAL A 14 4.05 -3.39 -24.46
N LEU A 15 4.04 -4.31 -23.50
CA LEU A 15 4.48 -5.68 -23.69
C LEU A 15 3.45 -6.66 -23.16
N GLU A 16 3.06 -7.59 -24.01
CA GLU A 16 2.38 -8.79 -23.57
C GLU A 16 3.39 -9.73 -22.90
N VAL A 17 3.14 -10.07 -21.65
CA VAL A 17 4.02 -10.96 -20.87
C VAL A 17 3.18 -12.01 -20.20
N LYS A 18 3.64 -13.27 -20.26
CA LYS A 18 2.99 -14.38 -19.55
C LYS A 18 3.03 -14.17 -18.03
N ASN A 19 4.18 -13.73 -17.52
CA ASN A 19 4.38 -13.38 -16.13
C ASN A 19 5.12 -12.05 -16.07
N GLU A 20 4.61 -11.13 -15.26
CA GLU A 20 5.39 -9.98 -14.84
C GLU A 20 6.46 -10.48 -13.86
N THR A 21 7.72 -10.07 -14.05
CA THR A 21 8.86 -10.43 -13.19
C THR A 21 9.67 -9.19 -12.87
N ILE A 22 10.34 -9.18 -11.72
CA ILE A 22 11.22 -8.07 -11.31
C ILE A 22 12.30 -7.83 -12.37
N GLU A 23 12.86 -8.90 -12.92
CA GLU A 23 13.88 -8.82 -13.95
C GLU A 23 13.38 -8.14 -15.22
N ARG A 24 12.13 -8.40 -15.63
CA ARG A 24 11.53 -7.70 -16.77
C ARG A 24 11.41 -6.20 -16.51
N TYR A 25 11.03 -5.78 -15.30
CA TYR A 25 11.01 -4.35 -14.97
C TYR A 25 12.39 -3.72 -15.07
N ARG A 26 13.45 -4.39 -14.59
CA ARG A 26 14.82 -3.87 -14.72
C ARG A 26 15.23 -3.70 -16.17
N GLN A 27 14.96 -4.70 -17.01
CA GLN A 27 15.27 -4.67 -18.44
C GLN A 27 14.57 -3.51 -19.15
N GLU A 28 13.27 -3.32 -18.92
CA GLU A 28 12.54 -2.24 -19.57
C GLU A 28 12.92 -0.85 -19.05
N VAL A 29 13.23 -0.73 -17.77
CA VAL A 29 13.73 0.53 -17.17
C VAL A 29 15.09 0.89 -17.76
N ALA A 30 16.01 -0.07 -17.88
CA ALA A 30 17.31 0.13 -18.51
C ALA A 30 17.15 0.54 -19.98
N ALA A 31 16.30 -0.15 -20.74
CA ALA A 31 16.02 0.18 -22.13
C ALA A 31 15.40 1.58 -22.32
N LEU A 32 14.67 2.10 -21.33
CA LEU A 32 14.22 3.49 -21.35
C LEU A 32 15.37 4.46 -21.12
N GLN A 33 16.24 4.19 -20.15
CA GLN A 33 17.40 5.02 -19.85
C GLN A 33 18.40 5.08 -21.02
N GLU A 34 18.64 3.95 -21.69
CA GLU A 34 19.48 3.87 -22.90
C GLU A 34 18.95 4.73 -24.05
N ARG A 35 17.61 4.87 -24.15
CA ARG A 35 16.95 5.79 -25.11
C ARG A 35 17.00 7.26 -24.69
N GLY A 36 17.67 7.58 -23.57
CA GLY A 36 17.78 8.93 -23.03
C GLY A 36 16.59 9.37 -22.18
N VAL A 37 15.70 8.46 -21.77
CA VAL A 37 14.60 8.81 -20.87
C VAL A 37 15.12 8.99 -19.44
N VAL A 38 14.95 10.20 -18.91
CA VAL A 38 15.29 10.51 -17.52
C VAL A 38 14.12 10.14 -16.60
N ILE A 39 14.28 9.06 -15.84
CA ILE A 39 13.24 8.56 -14.92
C ILE A 39 13.44 9.21 -13.54
N GLN A 40 12.56 10.14 -13.19
CA GLN A 40 12.59 10.79 -11.88
C GLN A 40 12.05 9.89 -10.75
N SER A 41 10.95 9.19 -11.04
CA SER A 41 10.31 8.28 -10.10
C SER A 41 9.42 7.27 -10.83
N ILE A 42 9.09 6.18 -10.14
CA ILE A 42 8.19 5.14 -10.64
C ILE A 42 7.05 4.94 -9.65
N ILE A 43 5.83 4.89 -10.17
CA ILE A 43 4.62 4.57 -9.41
C ILE A 43 4.14 3.19 -9.86
N CYS A 44 3.97 2.26 -8.92
CA CYS A 44 3.57 0.89 -9.21
C CYS A 44 2.40 0.44 -8.32
N ASP A 45 1.72 -0.66 -8.68
CA ASP A 45 0.52 -1.11 -7.94
C ASP A 45 0.81 -1.82 -6.62
N GLY A 46 2.10 -2.05 -6.29
CA GLY A 46 2.52 -2.67 -5.02
C GLY A 46 3.09 -4.07 -5.17
N ARG A 47 3.74 -4.37 -6.28
CA ARG A 47 4.43 -5.66 -6.48
C ARG A 47 5.57 -5.83 -5.48
N SER A 48 5.52 -6.89 -4.67
CA SER A 48 6.57 -7.25 -3.71
C SER A 48 7.94 -7.35 -4.40
N GLY A 49 8.96 -6.75 -3.76
CA GLY A 49 10.33 -6.72 -4.26
C GLY A 49 10.62 -5.66 -5.32
N LEU A 50 9.60 -5.08 -5.98
CA LEU A 50 9.81 -4.05 -7.01
C LEU A 50 10.34 -2.74 -6.42
N LEU A 51 9.87 -2.37 -5.22
CA LEU A 51 10.32 -1.16 -4.51
C LEU A 51 11.83 -1.18 -4.24
N GLN A 52 12.42 -2.35 -4.02
CA GLN A 52 13.84 -2.53 -3.75
C GLN A 52 14.65 -2.86 -5.01
N ALA A 53 13.99 -3.20 -6.12
CA ALA A 53 14.65 -3.78 -7.29
C ALA A 53 15.30 -2.76 -8.24
N LEU A 54 14.96 -1.48 -8.11
CA LEU A 54 15.39 -0.40 -9.00
C LEU A 54 16.22 0.63 -8.21
N PRO A 55 17.49 0.31 -7.90
CA PRO A 55 18.34 1.19 -7.10
C PRO A 55 18.55 2.52 -7.82
N GLY A 56 18.58 3.62 -7.05
CA GLY A 56 18.77 4.96 -7.58
C GLY A 56 17.52 5.63 -8.17
N ILE A 57 16.39 4.92 -8.24
CA ILE A 57 15.11 5.49 -8.69
C ILE A 57 14.15 5.52 -7.50
N LEU A 58 13.44 6.63 -7.31
CA LEU A 58 12.39 6.72 -6.31
C LEU A 58 11.19 5.88 -6.76
N VAL A 59 11.02 4.71 -6.18
CA VAL A 59 9.86 3.85 -6.44
C VAL A 59 8.86 3.99 -5.30
N GLN A 60 7.61 4.26 -5.65
CA GLN A 60 6.49 4.28 -4.70
C GLN A 60 5.35 3.40 -5.17
N MET A 61 4.58 2.89 -4.20
CA MET A 61 3.31 2.27 -4.49
C MET A 61 2.24 3.35 -4.74
N CYS A 62 1.33 3.09 -5.67
CA CYS A 62 0.24 3.96 -6.01
C CYS A 62 -0.67 4.17 -4.80
N ARG A 63 -0.88 5.44 -4.41
CA ARG A 63 -1.73 5.81 -3.27
C ARG A 63 -3.16 5.28 -3.41
N PHE A 64 -3.69 5.20 -4.62
CA PHE A 64 -4.99 4.61 -4.87
C PHE A 64 -5.04 3.11 -4.52
N HIS A 65 -4.00 2.37 -4.88
CA HIS A 65 -3.88 0.96 -4.51
C HIS A 65 -3.65 0.78 -3.00
N GLN A 66 -2.87 1.66 -2.37
CA GLN A 66 -2.73 1.69 -0.90
C GLN A 66 -4.07 1.89 -0.19
N ILE A 67 -4.87 2.88 -0.63
CA ILE A 67 -6.22 3.11 -0.09
C ILE A 67 -7.10 1.86 -0.28
N LYS A 68 -7.10 1.27 -1.48
CA LYS A 68 -7.87 0.05 -1.75
C LYS A 68 -7.48 -1.11 -0.83
N ILE A 69 -6.19 -1.28 -0.53
CA ILE A 69 -5.71 -2.29 0.40
C ILE A 69 -6.29 -2.02 1.79
N ILE A 70 -6.12 -0.81 2.33
CA ILE A 70 -6.61 -0.46 3.67
C ILE A 70 -8.12 -0.67 3.76
N VAL A 71 -8.88 -0.12 2.80
CA VAL A 71 -10.34 -0.22 2.76
C VAL A 71 -10.83 -1.66 2.60
N ARG A 72 -10.06 -2.54 1.95
CA ARG A 72 -10.41 -3.97 1.81
C ARG A 72 -10.38 -4.70 3.15
N TYR A 73 -9.45 -4.35 4.04
CA TYR A 73 -9.35 -4.96 5.37
C TYR A 73 -10.35 -4.38 6.37
N LEU A 74 -10.87 -3.20 6.10
CA LEU A 74 -11.97 -2.60 6.85
C LEU A 74 -13.33 -3.19 6.44
N SER A 75 -14.25 -3.29 7.40
CA SER A 75 -15.65 -3.63 7.10
C SER A 75 -16.25 -2.61 6.13
N LYS A 76 -17.05 -3.06 5.15
CA LYS A 76 -17.80 -2.18 4.22
C LYS A 76 -18.72 -1.20 4.98
N LYS A 77 -19.25 -1.64 6.12
CA LYS A 77 -20.05 -0.85 7.06
C LYS A 77 -19.34 -0.90 8.42
N PRO A 78 -18.33 -0.05 8.63
CA PRO A 78 -17.57 -0.04 9.88
C PRO A 78 -18.51 0.29 11.03
N LYS A 79 -18.52 -0.58 12.05
CA LYS A 79 -19.44 -0.46 13.19
C LYS A 79 -18.82 0.30 14.35
N SER A 80 -17.50 0.21 14.49
CA SER A 80 -16.77 0.93 15.51
C SER A 80 -16.33 2.30 15.02
N GLU A 81 -16.10 3.20 15.98
CA GLU A 81 -15.50 4.50 15.71
C GLU A 81 -14.08 4.35 15.15
N ALA A 82 -13.28 3.45 15.73
CA ALA A 82 -11.92 3.17 15.28
C ALA A 82 -11.85 2.82 13.78
N GLU A 83 -12.75 1.93 13.29
CA GLU A 83 -12.79 1.56 11.87
C GLU A 83 -13.24 2.75 10.99
N ARG A 84 -14.19 3.56 11.46
CA ARG A 84 -14.69 4.75 10.75
C ARG A 84 -13.58 5.80 10.60
N GLU A 85 -12.83 6.03 11.68
CA GLU A 85 -11.72 6.97 11.69
C GLU A 85 -10.53 6.49 10.87
N LEU A 86 -10.16 5.20 10.95
CA LEU A 86 -9.10 4.66 10.11
C LEU A 86 -9.44 4.78 8.62
N ARG A 87 -10.72 4.54 8.28
CA ARG A 87 -11.20 4.74 6.91
C ARG A 87 -11.10 6.20 6.48
N ALA A 88 -11.55 7.12 7.33
CA ALA A 88 -11.46 8.56 7.04
C ALA A 88 -10.01 8.99 6.85
N LEU A 89 -9.11 8.55 7.75
CA LEU A 89 -7.69 8.79 7.67
C LEU A 89 -7.10 8.25 6.36
N ALA A 90 -7.38 6.99 6.00
CA ALA A 90 -6.90 6.39 4.75
C ALA A 90 -7.29 7.21 3.51
N LEU A 91 -8.50 7.78 3.48
CA LEU A 91 -8.96 8.63 2.37
C LEU A 91 -8.18 9.95 2.26
N THR A 92 -7.48 10.39 3.32
CA THR A 92 -6.62 11.59 3.26
C THR A 92 -5.28 11.34 2.57
N LEU A 93 -4.91 10.08 2.29
CA LEU A 93 -3.57 9.69 1.81
C LEU A 93 -3.16 10.39 0.51
N THR A 94 -4.09 10.64 -0.41
CA THR A 94 -3.79 11.34 -1.68
C THR A 94 -3.42 12.81 -1.47
N GLY A 95 -4.01 13.47 -0.46
CA GLY A 95 -3.78 14.88 -0.13
C GLY A 95 -2.79 15.11 1.00
N SER A 96 -2.14 14.07 1.53
CA SER A 96 -1.20 14.17 2.65
C SER A 96 0.27 14.05 2.24
N THR A 97 1.15 14.61 3.07
CA THR A 97 2.57 14.27 3.04
C THR A 97 2.78 12.96 3.80
N LYS A 98 3.91 12.28 3.56
CA LYS A 98 4.28 11.07 4.28
C LYS A 98 4.27 11.33 5.79
N ASP A 99 4.98 12.36 6.24
CA ASP A 99 5.16 12.66 7.66
C ASP A 99 3.83 12.96 8.36
N ARG A 100 2.98 13.78 7.74
CA ARG A 100 1.64 14.11 8.29
C ARG A 100 0.76 12.87 8.36
N PHE A 101 0.75 12.04 7.31
CA PHE A 101 -0.05 10.82 7.32
C PHE A 101 0.44 9.83 8.39
N THR A 102 1.76 9.66 8.51
CA THR A 102 2.37 8.78 9.51
C THR A 102 2.11 9.26 10.93
N ALA A 103 2.19 10.57 11.19
CA ALA A 103 1.86 11.14 12.49
C ALA A 103 0.38 10.89 12.85
N ASN A 104 -0.55 11.22 11.96
CA ASN A 104 -1.98 10.98 12.20
C ASN A 104 -2.32 9.49 12.38
N LEU A 105 -1.64 8.60 11.65
CA LEU A 105 -1.81 7.16 11.80
C LEU A 105 -1.28 6.65 13.14
N HIS A 106 -0.15 7.20 13.60
CA HIS A 106 0.40 6.91 14.91
C HIS A 106 -0.55 7.38 16.01
N ASP A 107 -1.08 8.60 15.92
CA ASP A 107 -2.01 9.14 16.91
C ASP A 107 -3.30 8.30 16.99
N TRP A 108 -3.84 7.89 15.84
CA TRP A 108 -4.96 6.95 15.76
C TRP A 108 -4.62 5.60 16.42
N LEU A 109 -3.43 5.05 16.17
CA LEU A 109 -2.99 3.78 16.74
C LEU A 109 -2.91 3.86 18.27
N MET A 110 -2.33 4.93 18.79
CA MET A 110 -2.21 5.15 20.23
C MET A 110 -3.58 5.35 20.89
N TRP A 111 -4.47 6.10 20.24
CA TRP A 111 -5.82 6.34 20.75
C TRP A 111 -6.65 5.05 20.88
N TYR A 112 -6.48 4.12 19.94
CA TYR A 112 -7.22 2.86 19.91
C TYR A 112 -6.41 1.65 20.40
N GLU A 113 -5.24 1.82 21.01
CA GLU A 113 -4.35 0.71 21.40
C GLU A 113 -5.08 -0.34 22.26
N VAL A 114 -5.77 0.10 23.31
CA VAL A 114 -6.52 -0.78 24.20
C VAL A 114 -7.61 -1.54 23.44
N PHE A 115 -8.36 -0.84 22.58
CA PHE A 115 -9.42 -1.42 21.75
C PHE A 115 -8.88 -2.44 20.75
N LEU A 116 -7.71 -2.20 20.15
CA LEU A 116 -7.05 -3.12 19.22
C LEU A 116 -6.46 -4.34 19.95
N SER A 117 -6.04 -4.17 21.19
CA SER A 117 -5.46 -5.24 22.02
C SER A 117 -6.51 -6.18 22.63
N GLU A 118 -7.80 -5.85 22.52
CA GLU A 118 -8.89 -6.62 23.12
C GLU A 118 -8.94 -8.05 22.57
N ARG A 119 -8.87 -9.04 23.47
CA ARG A 119 -8.90 -10.46 23.15
C ARG A 119 -10.12 -11.13 23.77
N SER A 120 -10.82 -11.90 22.95
CA SER A 120 -11.93 -12.76 23.35
C SER A 120 -11.50 -14.23 23.33
N VAL A 121 -12.03 -15.04 24.25
CA VAL A 121 -11.86 -16.49 24.20
C VAL A 121 -12.95 -17.07 23.28
N ASN A 122 -12.54 -17.82 22.27
CA ASN A 122 -13.48 -18.60 21.47
C ASN A 122 -14.02 -19.75 22.34
N ARG A 123 -15.33 -19.74 22.61
CA ARG A 123 -15.97 -20.72 23.52
C ARG A 123 -15.93 -22.17 23.00
N GLU A 124 -15.80 -22.38 21.70
CA GLU A 124 -15.79 -23.71 21.08
C GLU A 124 -14.38 -24.32 21.04
N THR A 125 -13.35 -23.48 20.86
CA THR A 125 -11.96 -23.94 20.67
C THR A 125 -11.05 -23.63 21.85
N GLY A 126 -11.51 -22.84 22.83
CA GLY A 126 -10.72 -22.38 23.98
C GLY A 126 -9.61 -21.38 23.62
N ARG A 127 -9.45 -21.01 22.34
CA ARG A 127 -8.35 -20.16 21.87
C ARG A 127 -8.67 -18.67 22.04
N LEU A 128 -7.68 -17.91 22.50
CA LEU A 128 -7.71 -16.45 22.48
C LEU A 128 -7.64 -15.94 21.04
N HIS A 129 -8.52 -15.02 20.68
CA HIS A 129 -8.50 -14.31 19.40
C HIS A 129 -8.76 -12.82 19.64
N TYR A 130 -8.20 -11.95 18.80
CA TYR A 130 -8.55 -10.54 18.84
C TYR A 130 -10.04 -10.37 18.55
N THR A 131 -10.71 -9.58 19.39
CA THR A 131 -12.14 -9.27 19.26
C THR A 131 -12.42 -8.60 17.91
N ILE A 132 -11.43 -7.89 17.35
CA ILE A 132 -11.55 -7.10 16.14
C ILE A 132 -10.53 -7.56 15.10
N ARG A 133 -10.95 -8.46 14.23
CA ARG A 133 -10.07 -9.03 13.18
C ARG A 133 -9.79 -8.07 12.02
N SER A 134 -10.65 -7.08 11.78
CA SER A 134 -10.55 -6.11 10.67
C SER A 134 -9.49 -5.03 10.90
N CYS A 135 -9.23 -4.67 12.16
CA CYS A 135 -8.23 -3.67 12.54
C CYS A 135 -6.95 -4.27 13.14
N ALA A 136 -6.92 -5.58 13.42
CA ALA A 136 -5.70 -6.24 13.84
C ALA A 136 -4.69 -6.20 12.67
N ALA A 137 -3.71 -5.31 12.77
CA ALA A 137 -2.57 -5.33 11.86
C ALA A 137 -1.91 -6.73 11.96
N PRO A 138 -1.55 -7.39 10.84
CA PRO A 138 -0.58 -8.46 10.94
C PRO A 138 0.65 -7.85 11.62
N ALA A 139 1.16 -8.51 12.66
CA ALA A 139 2.40 -8.10 13.30
C ALA A 139 3.47 -8.00 12.20
N ILE A 140 3.83 -6.77 11.85
CA ILE A 140 4.97 -6.51 10.98
C ILE A 140 6.18 -6.65 11.90
N ALA A 141 6.75 -7.86 11.91
CA ALA A 141 8.07 -8.14 12.44
C ALA A 141 9.14 -7.75 11.42
#